data_AF-A0A1X9YQ46-F1
#
_entry.id   AF-A0A1X9YQ46-F1
#
_cell.length_a   1.000
_cell.length_b   1.000
_cell.length_c   1.000
_cell.angle_alpha   90.00
_cell.angle_beta   90.00
_cell.angle_gamma   90.00
#
_symmetry.space_group_name_H-M   'P 1'
#
loop_
_entity.id
_entity.type
_entity.pdbx_description
1 polymer ?
#
loop_
_entity_poly.entity_id
_entity_poly.type
_entity_poly.pdbx_seq_one_letter_code
_entity_poly.pdbx_strand_id
1 'polypeptide(L)'
;MTRSSTLKQRLYTIIFEAETPGGKAFDVILLLLILASVATVSLESVAELRQEHLRLFLALEWSFTIIFTVEYILRIYSTPRPFKYIFSFFGLVDLLSIIPTYLSLFILGTQYLLVVRVLRLLRIARIFKMTRFINEGQQLSSALKASLTKIAVFLGTVITLVIIIGSLMYIIEGEASGFTSIPTSVYWAIVTLTTVGYGDIAPVTALGQVLASFVMIMGYGIIAVPTGIVTVEMSRSDKKMAGTRTCPNCHEEGHPAEANYCYNCGYALQAPERA
;
A
#
# COMPACT_ATOMS: atom_id res chain seq x y z
N MET A 1 3.64 -38.88 18.55
CA MET A 1 2.32 -39.10 17.90
C MET A 1 2.10 -38.03 16.83
N THR A 2 2.40 -38.33 15.58
CA THR A 2 2.21 -37.44 14.43
C THR A 2 0.74 -37.40 14.05
N ARG A 3 0.00 -36.40 14.54
CA ARG A 3 -1.38 -36.13 14.10
C ARG A 3 -1.34 -35.81 12.61
N SER A 4 -1.92 -36.67 11.77
CA SER A 4 -2.09 -36.41 10.34
C SER A 4 -2.86 -35.11 10.15
N SER A 5 -2.16 -34.02 9.83
CA SER A 5 -2.77 -32.74 9.47
C SER A 5 -3.74 -32.97 8.31
N THR A 6 -5.01 -32.57 8.47
CA THR A 6 -5.99 -32.65 7.38
C THR A 6 -5.55 -31.81 6.17
N LEU A 7 -5.95 -32.18 4.95
CA LEU A 7 -5.61 -31.42 3.72
C LEU A 7 -5.93 -29.91 3.88
N LYS A 8 -7.04 -29.60 4.54
CA LYS A 8 -7.48 -28.25 4.88
C LYS A 8 -6.46 -27.50 5.76
N GLN A 9 -5.89 -28.15 6.77
CA GLN A 9 -4.86 -27.56 7.64
C GLN A 9 -3.55 -27.32 6.89
N ARG A 10 -3.13 -28.26 6.05
CA ARG A 10 -1.93 -28.06 5.21
C ARG A 10 -2.08 -26.89 4.24
N LEU A 11 -3.25 -26.78 3.59
CA LEU A 11 -3.56 -25.65 2.71
C LEU A 11 -3.60 -24.34 3.49
N TYR A 12 -4.18 -24.34 4.70
CA TYR A 12 -4.20 -23.15 5.54
C TYR A 12 -2.78 -22.67 5.87
N THR A 13 -1.89 -23.59 6.31
CA THR A 13 -0.49 -23.27 6.59
C THR A 13 0.24 -22.75 5.35
N ILE A 14 0.13 -23.42 4.19
CA ILE A 14 0.82 -22.95 2.98
C ILE A 14 0.27 -21.60 2.49
N ILE A 15 -1.05 -21.40 2.57
CA ILE A 15 -1.68 -20.22 1.97
C ILE A 15 -1.66 -19.01 2.90
N PHE A 16 -1.64 -19.18 4.23
CA PHE A 16 -1.72 -18.11 5.21
C PHE A 16 -0.48 -17.98 6.13
N GLU A 17 0.38 -18.99 6.24
CA GLU A 17 1.56 -18.97 7.12
C GLU A 17 2.86 -18.93 6.29
N ALA A 18 3.37 -17.71 6.07
CA ALA A 18 4.59 -17.43 5.31
C ALA A 18 5.90 -17.91 5.98
N GLU A 19 5.85 -18.41 7.22
CA GLU A 19 7.07 -18.89 7.91
C GLU A 19 7.58 -20.21 7.33
N THR A 20 6.71 -21.01 6.72
CA THR A 20 7.09 -22.28 6.10
C THR A 20 7.73 -22.07 4.73
N PRO A 21 8.69 -22.93 4.31
CA PRO A 21 9.27 -22.84 2.97
C PRO A 21 8.21 -22.98 1.86
N GLY A 22 7.15 -23.76 2.12
CA GLY A 22 5.99 -23.88 1.22
C GLY A 22 5.18 -22.58 1.11
N GLY A 23 4.96 -21.89 2.23
CA GLY A 23 4.30 -20.58 2.24
C GLY A 23 5.11 -19.51 1.52
N LYS A 24 6.42 -19.41 1.80
CA LYS A 24 7.31 -18.47 1.06
C LYS A 24 7.31 -18.71 -0.44
N ALA A 25 7.39 -19.97 -0.86
CA ALA A 25 7.35 -20.31 -2.28
C ALA A 25 6.02 -19.92 -2.91
N PHE A 26 4.89 -20.18 -2.23
CA PHE A 26 3.56 -19.78 -2.67
C PHE A 26 3.46 -18.25 -2.84
N ASP A 27 3.91 -17.48 -1.84
CA ASP A 27 3.86 -16.02 -1.85
C ASP A 27 4.75 -15.41 -2.95
N VAL A 28 5.96 -15.94 -3.16
CA VAL A 28 6.85 -15.51 -4.25
C VAL A 28 6.25 -15.83 -5.62
N ILE A 29 5.70 -17.03 -5.81
CA ILE A 29 5.03 -17.41 -7.06
C ILE A 29 3.82 -16.50 -7.31
N LEU A 30 3.00 -16.25 -6.28
CA LEU A 30 1.84 -15.38 -6.39
C LEU A 30 2.26 -13.95 -6.75
N LEU A 31 3.31 -13.43 -6.13
CA LEU A 31 3.88 -12.12 -6.45
C LEU A 31 4.33 -12.04 -7.91
N LEU A 32 5.08 -13.03 -8.39
CA LEU A 32 5.53 -13.10 -9.79
C LEU A 32 4.34 -13.15 -10.76
N LEU A 33 3.28 -13.91 -10.43
CA LEU A 33 2.05 -13.97 -11.22
C LEU A 33 1.30 -12.63 -11.25
N ILE A 34 1.23 -11.91 -10.12
CA ILE A 34 0.62 -10.57 -10.07
C ILE A 34 1.42 -9.61 -10.96
N LEU A 35 2.75 -9.59 -10.82
CA LEU A 35 3.62 -8.74 -11.62
C LEU A 35 3.51 -9.06 -13.12
N ALA A 36 3.53 -10.34 -13.50
CA ALA A 36 3.34 -10.78 -14.88
C ALA A 36 1.96 -10.41 -15.42
N SER A 37 0.90 -10.52 -14.60
CA SER A 37 -0.45 -10.10 -14.99
C SER A 37 -0.54 -8.60 -15.19
N VAL A 38 0.08 -7.78 -14.34
CA VAL A 38 0.10 -6.32 -14.49
C VAL A 38 0.90 -5.94 -15.73
N ALA A 39 2.07 -6.54 -15.93
CA ALA A 39 2.89 -6.33 -17.13
C ALA A 39 2.12 -6.67 -18.41
N THR A 40 1.34 -7.75 -18.41
CA THR A 40 0.49 -8.13 -19.55
C THR A 40 -0.55 -7.05 -19.85
N VAL A 41 -1.21 -6.48 -18.84
CA VAL A 41 -2.17 -5.37 -19.00
C VAL A 41 -1.47 -4.11 -19.51
N SER A 42 -0.28 -3.81 -19.01
CA SER A 42 0.54 -2.68 -19.48
C SER A 42 0.94 -2.85 -20.95
N LEU A 43 1.37 -4.04 -21.37
CA LEU A 43 1.73 -4.33 -22.76
C LEU A 43 0.51 -4.32 -23.69
N GLU A 44 -0.64 -4.85 -23.25
CA GLU A 44 -1.91 -4.79 -23.99
C GLU A 44 -2.40 -3.34 -24.20
N SER A 45 -1.99 -2.40 -23.34
CA SER A 45 -2.34 -0.98 -23.50
C SER A 45 -1.72 -0.36 -24.76
N VAL A 46 -0.57 -0.87 -25.21
CA VAL A 46 0.12 -0.45 -26.45
C VAL A 46 -0.67 -0.92 -27.66
N ALA A 47 -1.10 0.01 -28.52
CA ALA A 47 -2.02 -0.29 -29.62
C ALA A 47 -1.43 -1.25 -30.66
N GLU A 48 -0.16 -1.09 -31.00
CA GLU A 48 0.56 -1.93 -31.97
C GLU A 48 0.64 -3.38 -31.48
N LEU A 49 1.16 -3.60 -30.27
CA LEU A 49 1.25 -4.93 -29.65
C LEU A 49 -0.13 -5.59 -29.53
N ARG A 50 -1.15 -4.83 -29.12
CA ARG A 50 -2.51 -5.35 -28.98
C ARG A 50 -3.08 -5.85 -30.30
N GLN A 51 -2.84 -5.14 -31.40
CA GLN A 51 -3.35 -5.54 -32.72
C GLN A 51 -2.65 -6.80 -33.22
N GLU A 52 -1.33 -6.91 -33.01
CA GLU A 52 -0.55 -8.06 -33.46
C GLU A 52 -0.76 -9.31 -32.61
N HIS A 53 -0.96 -9.17 -31.29
CA HIS A 53 -0.91 -10.29 -30.34
C HIS A 53 -2.19 -10.44 -29.51
N LEU A 54 -3.34 -9.97 -30.02
CA LEU A 54 -4.62 -9.98 -29.30
C LEU A 54 -4.97 -11.35 -28.68
N ARG A 55 -4.79 -12.44 -29.44
CA ARG A 55 -5.10 -13.81 -28.96
C ARG A 55 -4.20 -14.23 -27.80
N LEU A 56 -2.93 -13.86 -27.83
CA LEU A 56 -1.98 -14.14 -26.76
C LEU A 56 -2.38 -13.39 -25.48
N PHE A 57 -2.69 -12.10 -25.59
CA PHE A 57 -3.13 -11.30 -24.44
C PHE A 57 -4.43 -11.84 -23.83
N LEU A 58 -5.41 -12.23 -24.65
CA LEU A 58 -6.64 -12.86 -24.18
C LEU A 58 -6.35 -14.20 -23.48
N ALA A 59 -5.48 -15.05 -24.05
CA ALA A 59 -5.11 -16.33 -23.45
C ALA A 59 -4.40 -16.14 -22.10
N LEU A 60 -3.46 -15.20 -22.02
CA LEU A 60 -2.77 -14.85 -20.78
C LEU A 60 -3.73 -14.28 -19.74
N GLU A 61 -4.63 -13.37 -20.13
CA GLU A 61 -5.64 -12.83 -19.23
C GLU A 61 -6.49 -13.94 -18.62
N TRP A 62 -7.05 -14.83 -19.45
CA TRP A 62 -7.85 -15.96 -18.98
C TRP A 62 -7.04 -16.89 -18.09
N SER A 63 -5.78 -17.16 -18.44
CA SER A 63 -4.88 -17.98 -17.63
C SER A 63 -4.68 -17.37 -16.23
N PHE A 64 -4.34 -16.08 -16.14
CA PHE A 64 -4.18 -15.39 -14.86
C PHE A 64 -5.49 -15.33 -14.07
N THR A 65 -6.61 -15.04 -14.73
CA THR A 65 -7.93 -15.01 -14.08
C THR A 65 -8.27 -16.37 -13.49
N ILE A 66 -8.09 -17.46 -14.24
CA ILE A 66 -8.35 -18.82 -13.75
C ILE A 66 -7.46 -19.15 -12.56
N ILE A 67 -6.16 -18.85 -12.65
CA ILE A 67 -5.21 -19.08 -11.55
C ILE A 67 -5.63 -18.29 -10.29
N PHE A 68 -5.96 -17.00 -10.42
CA PHE A 68 -6.42 -16.18 -9.30
C PHE A 68 -7.80 -16.58 -8.77
N THR A 69 -8.67 -17.12 -9.60
CA THR A 69 -9.96 -17.69 -9.16
C THR A 69 -9.75 -18.95 -8.35
N VAL A 70 -8.91 -19.88 -8.83
CA VAL A 70 -8.54 -21.10 -8.08
C VAL A 70 -7.93 -20.71 -6.74
N GLU A 71 -7.01 -19.74 -6.75
CA GLU A 71 -6.36 -19.22 -5.56
C GLU A 71 -7.37 -18.62 -4.55
N TYR A 72 -8.31 -17.80 -5.01
CA TYR A 72 -9.39 -17.25 -4.17
C TYR A 72 -10.30 -18.35 -3.58
N ILE A 73 -10.65 -19.36 -4.38
CA ILE A 73 -11.44 -20.51 -3.92
C ILE A 73 -10.68 -21.32 -2.86
N LEU A 74 -9.39 -21.58 -3.08
CA LEU A 74 -8.54 -22.29 -2.12
C LEU A 74 -8.44 -21.53 -0.79
N ARG A 75 -8.35 -20.19 -0.82
CA ARG A 75 -8.40 -19.35 0.39
C ARG A 75 -9.73 -19.46 1.13
N ILE A 76 -10.86 -19.40 0.43
CA ILE A 76 -12.20 -19.56 1.02
C ILE A 76 -12.34 -20.96 1.65
N TYR A 77 -11.91 -22.01 0.96
CA TYR A 77 -12.01 -23.40 1.42
C TYR A 77 -11.15 -23.67 2.66
N SER A 78 -9.90 -23.18 2.67
CA SER A 78 -8.95 -23.40 3.75
C SER A 78 -9.27 -22.59 5.01
N THR A 79 -9.92 -21.43 4.87
CA THR A 79 -10.26 -20.56 6.00
C THR A 79 -11.33 -21.18 6.92
N PRO A 80 -11.20 -21.05 8.26
CA PRO A 80 -12.22 -21.55 9.20
C PRO A 80 -13.58 -20.85 9.11
N ARG A 81 -13.59 -19.56 8.70
CA ARG A 81 -14.79 -18.71 8.57
C ARG A 81 -14.88 -18.07 7.18
N PRO A 82 -15.39 -18.78 6.15
CA PRO A 82 -15.35 -18.34 4.75
C PRO A 82 -16.10 -17.02 4.51
N PHE A 83 -17.30 -16.85 5.06
CA PHE A 83 -18.07 -15.61 4.91
C PHE A 83 -17.34 -14.39 5.47
N LYS A 84 -16.64 -14.54 6.60
CA LYS A 84 -15.83 -13.45 7.17
C LYS A 84 -14.65 -13.09 6.26
N TYR A 85 -14.09 -14.07 5.55
CA TYR A 85 -13.02 -13.82 4.59
C TYR A 85 -13.52 -13.07 3.36
N ILE A 86 -14.63 -13.52 2.75
CA ILE A 86 -15.21 -12.91 1.54
C ILE A 86 -15.48 -11.41 1.74
N PHE A 87 -16.05 -11.03 2.89
CA PHE A 87 -16.35 -9.63 3.23
C PHE A 87 -15.19 -8.89 3.94
N SER A 88 -13.98 -9.47 3.98
CA SER A 88 -12.79 -8.79 4.47
C SER A 88 -12.14 -7.94 3.38
N PHE A 89 -11.29 -6.97 3.77
CA PHE A 89 -10.52 -6.17 2.81
C PHE A 89 -9.75 -7.03 1.80
N PHE A 90 -9.06 -8.09 2.26
CA PHE A 90 -8.31 -8.98 1.39
C PHE A 90 -9.20 -9.84 0.48
N GLY A 91 -10.34 -10.33 1.00
CA GLY A 91 -11.32 -11.05 0.19
C GLY A 91 -11.95 -10.19 -0.90
N LEU A 92 -12.25 -8.93 -0.59
CA LEU A 92 -12.75 -7.96 -1.57
C LEU A 92 -11.71 -7.64 -2.65
N VAL A 93 -10.44 -7.47 -2.27
CA VAL A 93 -9.34 -7.28 -3.23
C VAL A 93 -9.18 -8.49 -4.15
N ASP A 94 -9.19 -9.71 -3.60
CA ASP A 94 -9.13 -10.94 -4.41
C ASP A 94 -10.32 -11.05 -5.36
N LEU A 95 -11.53 -10.74 -4.88
CA LEU A 95 -12.75 -10.77 -5.68
C LEU A 95 -12.71 -9.72 -6.80
N LEU A 96 -12.32 -8.48 -6.50
CA LEU A 96 -12.20 -7.39 -7.48
C LEU A 96 -11.16 -7.70 -8.56
N SER A 97 -10.16 -8.53 -8.25
CA SER A 97 -9.11 -8.91 -9.19
C SER A 97 -9.57 -9.88 -10.29
N ILE A 98 -10.64 -10.63 -10.04
CA ILE A 98 -11.20 -11.66 -10.96
C ILE A 98 -12.52 -11.23 -11.62
N ILE A 99 -13.35 -10.43 -10.92
CA ILE A 99 -14.67 -10.00 -11.40
C ILE A 99 -14.64 -9.39 -12.81
N PRO A 100 -13.73 -8.46 -13.15
CA PRO A 100 -13.82 -7.73 -14.41
C PRO A 100 -13.80 -8.63 -15.65
N THR A 101 -12.97 -9.69 -15.63
CA THR A 101 -12.87 -10.65 -16.75
C THR A 101 -14.16 -11.48 -16.88
N TYR A 102 -14.74 -11.97 -15.78
CA TYR A 102 -16.01 -12.70 -15.84
C TYR A 102 -17.18 -11.81 -16.26
N LEU A 103 -17.24 -10.58 -15.73
CA LEU A 103 -18.30 -9.62 -16.06
C LEU A 103 -18.27 -9.23 -17.54
N SER A 104 -17.09 -9.21 -18.16
CA SER A 104 -16.95 -8.98 -19.60
C SER A 104 -17.63 -10.03 -20.49
N LEU A 105 -17.86 -11.26 -19.98
CA LEU A 105 -18.60 -12.29 -20.71
C LEU A 105 -20.11 -12.06 -20.70
N PHE A 106 -20.64 -11.49 -19.62
CA PHE A 106 -22.09 -11.27 -19.45
C PHE A 106 -22.57 -9.99 -20.13
N ILE A 107 -21.71 -8.97 -20.23
CA ILE A 107 -22.04 -7.68 -20.83
C ILE A 107 -21.69 -7.71 -22.33
N LEU A 108 -22.46 -8.49 -23.09
CA LEU A 108 -22.41 -8.51 -24.55
C LEU A 108 -23.51 -7.58 -25.10
N GLY A 109 -23.16 -6.33 -25.42
CA GLY A 109 -24.06 -5.36 -26.04
C GLY A 109 -23.34 -4.08 -26.50
N THR A 110 -23.68 -3.58 -27.69
CA THR A 110 -23.03 -2.43 -28.35
C THR A 110 -23.09 -1.11 -27.56
N GLN A 111 -24.12 -0.92 -26.71
CA GLN A 111 -24.24 0.26 -25.84
C GLN A 111 -23.31 0.23 -24.63
N TYR A 112 -22.73 -0.92 -24.28
CA TYR A 112 -21.91 -1.10 -23.07
C TYR A 112 -20.40 -1.13 -23.36
N LEU A 113 -19.96 -0.78 -24.58
CA LEU A 113 -18.55 -0.81 -24.96
C LEU A 113 -17.66 0.10 -24.07
N LEU A 114 -18.18 1.24 -23.60
CA LEU A 114 -17.46 2.09 -22.64
C LEU A 114 -17.32 1.43 -21.26
N VAL A 115 -18.38 0.78 -20.77
CA VAL A 115 -18.36 0.05 -19.49
C VAL A 115 -17.36 -1.10 -19.57
N VAL A 116 -17.39 -1.89 -20.65
CA VAL A 116 -16.43 -2.97 -20.89
C VAL A 116 -14.99 -2.44 -20.91
N ARG A 117 -14.75 -1.25 -21.48
CA ARG A 117 -13.42 -0.61 -21.50
C ARG A 117 -12.93 -0.20 -20.11
N VAL A 118 -13.81 0.36 -19.27
CA VAL A 118 -13.48 0.71 -17.87
C VAL A 118 -13.22 -0.53 -17.03
N LEU A 119 -14.04 -1.59 -17.20
CA LEU A 119 -13.83 -2.87 -16.52
C LEU A 119 -12.47 -3.49 -16.84
N ARG A 120 -11.99 -3.34 -18.08
CA ARG A 120 -10.63 -3.77 -18.46
C ARG A 120 -9.54 -3.02 -17.70
N LEU A 121 -9.72 -1.74 -17.38
CA LEU A 121 -8.75 -1.01 -16.56
C LEU A 121 -8.77 -1.46 -15.10
N LEU A 122 -9.93 -1.86 -14.57
CA LEU A 122 -10.04 -2.42 -13.21
C LEU A 122 -9.21 -3.69 -13.01
N ARG A 123 -8.77 -4.37 -14.09
CA ARG A 123 -7.81 -5.48 -13.99
C ARG A 123 -6.48 -5.05 -13.36
N ILE A 124 -6.10 -3.76 -13.42
CA ILE A 124 -4.94 -3.23 -12.71
C ILE A 124 -5.11 -3.34 -11.19
N ALA A 125 -6.34 -3.44 -10.68
CA ALA A 125 -6.62 -3.65 -9.26
C ALA A 125 -6.04 -4.97 -8.73
N ARG A 126 -5.63 -5.90 -9.60
CA ARG A 126 -4.78 -7.06 -9.23
C ARG A 126 -3.53 -6.64 -8.46
N ILE A 127 -2.98 -5.44 -8.72
CA ILE A 127 -1.84 -4.89 -7.99
C ILE A 127 -2.14 -4.73 -6.49
N PHE A 128 -3.40 -4.47 -6.11
CA PHE A 128 -3.77 -4.35 -4.71
C PHE A 128 -3.61 -5.67 -3.94
N LYS A 129 -3.53 -6.84 -4.61
CA LYS A 129 -3.15 -8.09 -3.94
C LYS A 129 -1.78 -8.00 -3.26
N MET A 130 -0.89 -7.13 -3.76
CA MET A 130 0.42 -6.90 -3.13
C MET A 130 0.32 -6.31 -1.71
N THR A 131 -0.79 -5.65 -1.38
CA THR A 131 -1.01 -5.12 -0.02
C THR A 131 -1.02 -6.21 1.05
N ARG A 132 -1.26 -7.47 0.66
CA ARG A 132 -1.17 -8.61 1.57
C ARG A 132 0.26 -8.86 2.07
N PHE A 133 1.26 -8.70 1.22
CA PHE A 133 2.68 -8.83 1.62
C PHE A 133 3.11 -7.72 2.58
N ILE A 134 2.47 -6.55 2.50
CA ILE A 134 2.69 -5.44 3.45
C ILE A 134 2.14 -5.80 4.84
N ASN A 135 1.13 -6.68 4.90
CA ASN A 135 0.43 -7.06 6.12
C ASN A 135 1.13 -8.15 6.94
N GLU A 136 2.12 -8.84 6.38
CA GLU A 136 3.08 -9.66 7.13
C GLU A 136 4.04 -8.79 7.96
N GLY A 137 4.16 -7.51 7.61
CA GLY A 137 4.68 -6.46 8.49
C GLY A 137 3.59 -5.90 9.41
N GLN A 138 3.03 -6.70 10.33
CA GLN A 138 2.07 -6.19 11.34
C GLN A 138 2.62 -4.95 12.08
N GLN A 139 3.95 -4.88 12.25
CA GLN A 139 4.68 -3.72 12.76
C GLN A 139 4.49 -2.47 11.88
N LEU A 140 4.59 -2.61 10.55
CA LEU A 140 4.39 -1.51 9.61
C LEU A 140 2.92 -1.06 9.56
N SER A 141 1.97 -1.99 9.53
CA SER A 141 0.53 -1.66 9.51
C SER A 141 0.09 -0.97 10.81
N SER A 142 0.57 -1.45 11.96
CA SER A 142 0.30 -0.81 13.26
C SER A 142 0.99 0.54 13.40
N ALA A 143 2.25 0.67 12.95
CA ALA A 143 2.97 1.94 12.93
C ALA A 143 2.30 2.98 12.02
N LEU A 144 1.84 2.56 10.82
CA LEU A 144 1.09 3.43 9.92
C LEU A 144 -0.21 3.90 10.55
N LYS A 145 -1.02 3.00 11.13
CA LYS A 145 -2.26 3.38 11.84
C LYS A 145 -2.00 4.34 12.99
N ALA A 146 -0.95 4.12 13.78
CA ALA A 146 -0.52 5.03 14.84
C ALA A 146 -0.04 6.39 14.29
N SER A 147 0.53 6.40 13.09
CA SER A 147 1.00 7.59 12.39
C SER A 147 -0.09 8.35 11.65
N LEU A 148 -1.24 7.74 11.33
CA LEU A 148 -2.26 8.31 10.45
C LEU A 148 -2.70 9.71 10.89
N THR A 149 -3.02 9.90 12.17
CA THR A 149 -3.43 11.22 12.67
C THR A 149 -2.33 12.27 12.51
N LYS A 150 -1.08 11.89 12.78
CA LYS A 150 0.08 12.80 12.66
C LYS A 150 0.37 13.14 11.20
N ILE A 151 0.34 12.14 10.32
CA ILE A 151 0.50 12.30 8.87
C ILE A 151 -0.64 13.14 8.30
N ALA A 152 -1.89 12.91 8.73
CA ALA A 152 -3.05 13.68 8.25
C ALA A 152 -2.95 15.15 8.64
N VAL A 153 -2.57 15.46 9.89
CA VAL A 153 -2.33 16.85 10.32
C VAL A 153 -1.20 17.48 9.51
N PHE A 154 -0.08 16.77 9.35
CA PHE A 154 1.05 17.26 8.56
C PHE A 154 0.69 17.53 7.10
N LEU A 155 0.06 16.57 6.42
CA LEU A 155 -0.41 16.74 5.04
C LEU A 155 -1.44 17.87 4.93
N GLY A 156 -2.32 18.03 5.92
CA GLY A 156 -3.22 19.17 6.01
C GLY A 156 -2.47 20.50 6.02
N THR A 157 -1.43 20.62 6.86
CA THR A 157 -0.59 21.82 6.91
C THR A 157 0.14 22.07 5.58
N VAL A 158 0.69 21.03 4.96
CA VAL A 158 1.36 21.13 3.65
C VAL A 158 0.38 21.58 2.56
N ILE A 159 -0.83 21.04 2.52
CA ILE A 159 -1.87 21.45 1.56
C ILE A 159 -2.22 22.92 1.74
N THR A 160 -2.46 23.37 2.99
CA THR A 160 -2.73 24.79 3.26
C THR A 160 -1.58 25.68 2.80
N LEU A 161 -0.34 25.28 3.07
CA LEU A 161 0.86 26.03 2.69
C LEU A 161 1.01 26.14 1.17
N VAL A 162 0.82 25.05 0.44
CA VAL A 162 0.84 25.03 -1.03
C VAL A 162 -0.27 25.93 -1.60
N ILE A 163 -1.46 25.93 -1.02
CA ILE A 163 -2.56 26.82 -1.43
C ILE A 163 -2.17 28.30 -1.26
N ILE A 164 -1.55 28.65 -0.13
CA ILE A 164 -1.06 30.01 0.13
C ILE A 164 0.02 30.39 -0.89
N ILE A 165 1.05 29.55 -1.07
CA ILE A 165 2.15 29.82 -2.00
C ILE A 165 1.64 29.93 -3.44
N GLY A 166 0.80 29.00 -3.88
CA GLY A 166 0.19 29.03 -5.22
C GLY A 166 -0.62 30.31 -5.43
N SER A 167 -1.39 30.74 -4.43
CA SER A 167 -2.16 32.00 -4.51
C SER A 167 -1.24 33.23 -4.58
N LEU A 168 -0.12 33.24 -3.85
CA LEU A 168 0.88 34.31 -3.95
C LEU A 168 1.53 34.35 -5.32
N MET A 169 1.92 33.20 -5.86
CA MET A 169 2.54 33.09 -7.19
C MET A 169 1.60 33.53 -8.30
N TYR A 170 0.31 33.18 -8.20
CA TYR A 170 -0.72 33.68 -9.10
C TYR A 170 -0.74 35.22 -9.16
N ILE A 171 -0.64 35.88 -8.00
CA ILE A 171 -0.65 37.35 -7.91
C ILE A 171 0.68 37.96 -8.40
N ILE A 172 1.82 37.33 -8.07
CA ILE A 172 3.16 37.85 -8.36
C ILE A 172 3.51 37.72 -9.85
N GLU A 173 3.26 36.55 -10.44
CA GLU A 173 3.66 36.22 -11.81
C GLU A 173 2.55 36.52 -12.83
N GLY A 174 1.29 36.27 -12.45
CA GLY A 174 0.13 36.48 -13.32
C GLY A 174 0.07 35.55 -14.54
N GLU A 175 -0.94 35.79 -15.37
CA GLU A 175 -1.29 34.93 -16.51
C GLU A 175 -0.18 34.87 -17.58
N ALA A 176 0.58 35.96 -17.76
CA ALA A 176 1.64 36.05 -18.77
C ALA A 176 2.78 35.04 -18.55
N SER A 177 3.03 34.64 -17.31
CA SER A 177 4.06 33.65 -16.93
C SER A 177 3.49 32.22 -16.80
N GLY A 178 2.26 31.95 -17.25
CA GLY A 178 1.62 30.63 -17.16
C GLY A 178 0.88 30.36 -15.84
N PHE A 179 0.89 31.31 -14.90
CA PHE A 179 0.11 31.25 -13.66
C PHE A 179 -1.33 31.73 -13.92
N THR A 180 -2.07 30.98 -14.76
CA THR A 180 -3.39 31.38 -15.29
C THR A 180 -4.52 31.31 -14.27
N SER A 181 -4.37 30.51 -13.21
CA SER A 181 -5.35 30.36 -12.15
C SER A 181 -4.70 29.94 -10.84
N ILE A 182 -5.41 30.12 -9.71
CA ILE A 182 -4.93 29.64 -8.41
C ILE A 182 -4.69 28.11 -8.43
N PRO A 183 -5.61 27.25 -8.94
CA PRO A 183 -5.34 25.81 -9.06
C PRO A 183 -4.09 25.45 -9.88
N THR A 184 -3.85 26.16 -11.00
CA THR A 184 -2.64 25.97 -11.82
C THR A 184 -1.38 26.34 -11.03
N SER A 185 -1.44 27.41 -10.25
CA SER A 185 -0.32 27.88 -9.42
C SER A 185 -0.08 26.98 -8.21
N VAL A 186 -1.14 26.39 -7.66
CA VAL A 186 -1.08 25.34 -6.64
C VAL A 186 -0.42 24.08 -7.20
N TYR A 187 -0.76 23.67 -8.42
CA TYR A 187 -0.07 22.57 -9.11
C TYR A 187 1.43 22.83 -9.22
N TRP A 188 1.84 24.03 -9.65
CA TRP A 188 3.25 24.42 -9.68
C TRP A 188 3.90 24.33 -8.29
N ALA A 189 3.21 24.80 -7.24
CA ALA A 189 3.72 24.74 -5.88
C ALA A 189 3.89 23.29 -5.39
N ILE A 190 2.98 22.37 -5.73
CA ILE A 190 3.13 20.93 -5.43
C ILE A 190 4.34 20.36 -6.15
N VAL A 191 4.46 20.58 -7.46
CA VAL A 191 5.56 20.06 -8.29
C VAL A 191 6.92 20.56 -7.79
N THR A 192 7.00 21.83 -7.40
CA THR A 192 8.23 22.44 -6.87
C THR A 192 8.55 21.93 -5.47
N LEU A 193 7.55 21.91 -4.57
CA LEU A 193 7.73 21.48 -3.18
C LEU A 193 8.10 19.99 -3.07
N THR A 194 7.56 19.16 -3.96
CA THR A 194 7.87 17.73 -4.04
C THR A 194 9.16 17.44 -4.81
N THR A 195 9.91 18.47 -5.21
CA THR A 195 11.18 18.37 -5.94
C THR A 195 11.09 17.68 -7.31
N VAL A 196 9.87 17.57 -7.88
CA VAL A 196 9.66 16.97 -9.21
C VAL A 196 10.13 17.90 -10.31
N GLY A 197 9.72 19.17 -10.27
CA GLY A 197 10.22 20.23 -11.15
C GLY A 197 10.08 19.94 -12.65
N TYR A 198 8.87 19.66 -13.14
CA TYR A 198 8.63 19.40 -14.58
C TYR A 198 9.09 20.54 -15.51
N GLY A 199 9.13 21.78 -15.01
CA GLY A 199 9.57 22.96 -15.78
C GLY A 199 8.56 23.46 -16.80
N ASP A 200 7.32 22.96 -16.74
CA ASP A 200 6.19 23.38 -17.56
C ASP A 200 5.66 24.77 -17.19
N ILE A 201 5.78 25.16 -15.90
CA ILE A 201 5.51 26.51 -15.39
C ILE A 201 6.67 26.93 -14.49
N ALA A 202 7.15 28.17 -14.61
CA ALA A 202 8.24 28.68 -13.79
C ALA A 202 8.13 30.19 -13.53
N PRO A 203 8.55 30.69 -12.36
CA PRO A 203 8.59 32.11 -12.08
C PRO A 203 9.60 32.84 -12.95
N VAL A 204 9.17 33.95 -13.53
CA VAL A 204 10.00 34.82 -14.37
C VAL A 204 10.38 36.09 -13.61
N THR A 205 9.54 36.55 -12.68
CA THR A 205 9.80 37.76 -11.89
C THR A 205 10.86 37.51 -10.82
N ALA A 206 11.65 38.53 -10.50
CA ALA A 206 12.64 38.45 -9.42
C ALA A 206 11.99 38.08 -8.07
N LEU A 207 10.82 38.66 -7.76
CA LEU A 207 10.08 38.37 -6.53
C LEU A 207 9.60 36.90 -6.50
N GLY A 208 9.06 36.41 -7.62
CA GLY A 208 8.61 35.02 -7.74
C GLY A 208 9.77 34.03 -7.64
N GLN A 209 10.94 34.36 -8.19
CA GLN A 209 12.16 33.54 -8.06
C GLN A 209 12.69 33.49 -6.63
N VAL A 210 12.65 34.60 -5.89
CA VAL A 210 13.00 34.61 -4.46
C VAL A 210 12.05 33.71 -3.69
N LEU A 211 10.73 33.86 -3.90
CA LEU A 211 9.73 33.03 -3.24
C LEU A 211 9.94 31.55 -3.58
N ALA A 212 10.12 31.21 -4.86
CA ALA A 212 10.37 29.84 -5.30
C ALA A 212 11.63 29.24 -4.69
N SER A 213 12.69 30.02 -4.49
CA SER A 213 13.92 29.57 -3.81
C SER A 213 13.64 29.13 -2.37
N PHE A 214 12.83 29.88 -1.62
CA PHE A 214 12.40 29.45 -0.28
C PHE A 214 11.57 28.17 -0.33
N VAL A 215 10.66 28.04 -1.29
CA VAL A 215 9.81 26.85 -1.48
C VAL A 215 10.66 25.60 -1.75
N MET A 216 11.67 25.72 -2.63
CA MET A 216 12.58 24.62 -2.95
C MET A 216 13.36 24.12 -1.72
N ILE A 217 13.89 25.03 -0.91
CA ILE A 217 14.61 24.67 0.35
C ILE A 217 13.65 23.99 1.33
N MET A 218 12.43 24.51 1.47
CA MET A 218 11.42 23.97 2.37
C MET A 218 10.95 22.56 1.96
N GLY A 219 10.93 22.26 0.65
CA GLY A 219 10.57 20.95 0.11
C GLY A 219 11.40 19.81 0.70
N TYR A 220 12.72 20.01 0.85
CA TYR A 220 13.61 19.02 1.48
C TYR A 220 13.20 18.68 2.91
N GLY A 221 12.79 19.68 3.70
CA GLY A 221 12.30 19.47 5.06
C GLY A 221 10.98 18.70 5.10
N ILE A 222 10.06 19.03 4.19
CA ILE A 222 8.73 18.42 4.15
C ILE A 222 8.78 16.94 3.77
N ILE A 223 9.68 16.53 2.87
CA ILE A 223 9.83 15.11 2.48
C ILE A 223 10.35 14.26 3.66
N ALA A 224 11.19 14.83 4.53
CA ALA A 224 11.76 14.10 5.66
C ALA A 224 10.76 13.80 6.78
N VAL A 225 9.74 14.66 6.98
CA VAL A 225 8.84 14.57 8.15
C VAL A 225 7.97 13.31 8.15
N PRO A 226 7.23 12.94 7.08
CA PRO A 226 6.42 11.71 7.07
C PRO A 226 7.28 10.47 7.30
N THR A 227 8.45 10.42 6.66
CA THR A 227 9.42 9.34 6.83
C THR A 227 9.83 9.24 8.30
N GLY A 228 10.21 10.35 8.94
CA GLY A 228 10.57 10.39 10.36
C GLY A 228 9.43 9.99 11.29
N ILE A 229 8.20 10.44 11.03
CA ILE A 229 7.02 10.04 11.81
C ILE A 229 6.84 8.52 11.76
N VAL A 230 6.85 7.94 10.56
CA VAL A 230 6.68 6.49 10.37
C VAL A 230 7.82 5.72 11.02
N THR A 231 9.08 6.15 10.84
CA THR A 231 10.25 5.51 11.46
C THR A 231 10.17 5.50 12.99
N VAL A 232 9.76 6.61 13.61
CA VAL A 232 9.60 6.69 15.07
C VAL A 232 8.50 5.76 15.56
N GLU A 233 7.36 5.69 14.86
CA GLU A 233 6.28 4.78 15.25
C GLU A 233 6.66 3.31 15.02
N MET A 234 7.40 2.98 13.95
CA MET A 234 7.95 1.65 13.74
C MET A 234 8.88 1.24 14.89
N SER A 235 9.83 2.10 15.27
CA SER A 235 10.75 1.84 16.39
C SER A 235 10.03 1.68 17.74
N ARG A 236 8.89 2.35 17.93
CA ARG A 236 8.04 2.20 19.13
C ARG A 236 7.23 0.91 19.11
N SER A 237 6.74 0.47 17.96
CA SER A 237 6.04 -0.81 17.80
C SER A 237 6.93 -1.99 18.17
N ASP A 238 8.22 -1.95 17.79
CA ASP A 238 9.20 -2.97 18.20
C ASP A 238 9.39 -3.02 19.72
N LYS A 239 9.37 -1.86 20.39
CA LYS A 239 9.46 -1.77 21.85
C LYS A 239 8.18 -2.20 22.58
N LYS A 240 7.00 -2.06 21.99
CA LYS A 240 5.75 -2.56 22.60
C LYS A 240 5.67 -4.09 22.65
N MET A 241 6.42 -4.79 21.78
CA MET A 241 6.61 -6.25 21.89
C MET A 241 7.63 -6.63 22.97
N ALA A 242 8.43 -5.69 23.48
CA ALA A 242 9.28 -5.85 24.65
C ALA A 242 8.42 -5.77 25.93
N GLY A 243 7.67 -6.85 26.17
CA GLY A 243 7.05 -7.28 27.41
C GLY A 243 5.98 -6.38 28.03
N THR A 244 4.72 -6.83 27.86
CA THR A 244 3.59 -6.58 28.77
C THR A 244 3.80 -7.24 30.15
N ARG A 245 5.05 -7.48 30.55
CA ARG A 245 5.40 -8.08 31.84
C ARG A 245 5.38 -6.97 32.87
N THR A 246 4.38 -7.04 33.74
CA THR A 246 4.29 -6.20 34.93
C THR A 246 5.06 -6.85 36.06
N CYS A 247 5.92 -6.10 36.74
CA CYS A 247 6.62 -6.60 37.93
C CYS A 247 5.60 -6.90 39.05
N PRO A 248 5.55 -8.11 39.61
CA PRO A 248 4.59 -8.44 40.68
C PRO A 248 4.91 -7.72 42.02
N ASN A 249 6.12 -7.20 42.19
CA ASN A 249 6.52 -6.51 43.41
C ASN A 249 6.23 -5.00 43.35
N CYS A 250 6.67 -4.32 42.29
CA CYS A 250 6.58 -2.86 42.17
C CYS A 250 5.60 -2.35 41.11
N HIS A 251 4.95 -3.27 40.37
CA HIS A 251 3.97 -2.98 39.32
C HIS A 251 4.51 -2.19 38.11
N GLU A 252 5.83 -2.09 37.98
CA GLU A 252 6.49 -1.49 36.83
C GLU A 252 6.27 -2.32 35.55
N GLU A 253 5.99 -1.67 34.42
CA GLU A 253 5.72 -2.31 33.12
C GLU A 253 6.89 -2.15 32.13
N GLY A 254 6.77 -2.67 30.90
CA GLY A 254 7.72 -2.41 29.81
C GLY A 254 9.06 -3.12 29.94
N HIS A 255 9.07 -4.28 30.62
CA HIS A 255 10.28 -5.07 30.81
C HIS A 255 10.63 -5.81 29.52
N PRO A 256 11.89 -5.81 29.04
CA PRO A 256 12.31 -6.62 27.90
C PRO A 256 11.89 -8.08 28.07
N ALA A 257 11.51 -8.75 26.97
CA ALA A 257 11.04 -10.13 27.02
C ALA A 257 12.06 -11.10 27.67
N GLU A 258 13.34 -10.75 27.62
CA GLU A 258 14.49 -11.51 28.14
C GLU A 258 14.94 -11.05 29.53
N ALA A 259 14.26 -10.09 30.15
CA ALA A 259 14.64 -9.57 31.46
C ALA A 259 14.40 -10.61 32.57
N ASN A 260 15.47 -11.05 33.23
CA ASN A 260 15.41 -11.92 34.41
C ASN A 260 15.12 -11.14 35.71
N TYR A 261 15.35 -9.83 35.71
CA TYR A 261 15.18 -8.95 36.86
C TYR A 261 14.47 -7.66 36.44
N CYS A 262 13.63 -7.12 37.33
CA CYS A 262 13.01 -5.81 37.18
C CYS A 262 14.09 -4.72 37.25
N TYR A 263 14.14 -3.84 36.26
CA TYR A 263 15.13 -2.75 36.23
C TYR A 263 14.89 -1.67 37.29
N ASN A 264 13.67 -1.58 37.85
CA ASN A 264 13.31 -0.58 38.86
C ASN A 264 13.62 -1.08 40.28
N CYS A 265 13.15 -2.29 40.65
CA CYS A 265 13.27 -2.80 42.02
C CYS A 265 14.17 -4.04 42.19
N GLY A 266 14.76 -4.56 41.11
CA GLY A 266 15.64 -5.74 41.16
C GLY A 266 14.93 -7.07 41.40
N TYR A 267 13.59 -7.11 41.44
CA TYR A 267 12.82 -8.34 41.66
C TYR A 267 12.98 -9.33 40.49
N ALA A 268 13.17 -10.62 40.79
CA ALA A 268 13.32 -11.66 39.77
C ALA A 268 12.01 -11.88 39.00
N LEU A 269 12.06 -11.70 37.68
CA LEU A 269 10.92 -11.92 36.78
C LEU A 269 10.97 -13.37 36.28
N GLN A 270 9.87 -14.11 36.39
CA GLN A 270 9.85 -15.51 35.95
C GLN A 270 10.10 -15.60 34.43
N ALA A 271 11.01 -16.50 34.03
CA ALA A 271 11.28 -16.79 32.62
C ALA A 271 9.99 -17.29 31.94
N PRO A 272 9.73 -16.94 30.67
CA PRO A 272 8.54 -17.46 29.98
C PRO A 272 8.65 -18.98 29.91
N GLU A 273 7.64 -19.69 30.39
CA GLU A 273 7.49 -21.12 30.07
C GLU A 273 7.47 -21.22 28.54
N ARG A 274 8.52 -21.82 27.97
CA ARG A 274 8.57 -22.16 26.54
C ARG A 274 7.56 -23.29 26.32
N ALA A 275 6.33 -22.94 25.91
CA ALA A 275 5.34 -23.87 25.39
C ALA A 275 5.59 -24.15 23.90
#